data_AF-A0A832AD45-F1
#
_entry.id   AF-A0A832AD45-F1
#
_cell.length_a   1.000
_cell.length_b   1.000
_cell.length_c   1.000
_cell.angle_alpha   90.00
_cell.angle_beta   90.00
_cell.angle_gamma   90.00
#
_symmetry.space_group_name_H-M   'P 1'
#
loop_
_entity.id
_entity.type
_entity.pdbx_description
1 polymer ?
#
loop_
_entity_poly.entity_id
_entity_poly.type
_entity_poly.pdbx_seq_one_letter_code
_entity_poly.pdbx_strand_id
1 'polypeptide(L)'
;MEYQDYQSYYYALESSQDIDAVVAEITSLANPHPLIFLASYRQNTVLFHNLKMALEKQFPNMQLHILSSSKENPTELIVFSCHNESVAVKGHSETEVLFHEAKHNLQASSDHEETKKELLRRFFLDSLTQLPNHYQLRQDLDSEEDYVYIVIHIDNFKLINDFYGFLVGDFLLENLANTLKSMIGSGTLYKTTGAEFAILMPENKAFYELETYLKTLHQSCKDLVYHYHDNDIFVDLTFASSSSDSKDDIFSKVSMALQYAKTMRLPYWIYEDSMAFKDAYESNLRISIKIREAIKNSGIVPFFQPIISNKTGEIVKFECLA
;
A
#
# COMPACT_ATOMS: atom_id res chain seq x y z
N MET A 1 17.14 -5.04 -36.45
CA MET A 1 18.30 -4.19 -36.15
C MET A 1 18.89 -4.69 -34.85
N GLU A 2 20.20 -4.90 -34.84
CA GLU A 2 20.96 -5.70 -33.89
C GLU A 2 20.70 -5.31 -32.43
N TYR A 3 20.46 -6.33 -31.60
CA TYR A 3 20.28 -6.22 -30.15
C TYR A 3 21.64 -5.93 -29.49
N GLN A 4 21.73 -4.88 -28.67
CA GLN A 4 22.90 -4.58 -27.82
C GLN A 4 22.47 -4.63 -26.34
N ASP A 5 23.12 -5.50 -25.56
CA ASP A 5 22.83 -5.87 -24.16
C ASP A 5 23.61 -5.00 -23.13
N TYR A 6 23.22 -4.97 -21.84
CA TYR A 6 23.77 -4.13 -20.74
C TYR A 6 24.36 -4.95 -19.56
N GLN A 7 25.33 -4.41 -18.79
CA GLN A 7 25.92 -5.00 -17.56
C GLN A 7 25.41 -4.38 -16.24
N SER A 8 25.19 -5.21 -15.22
CA SER A 8 24.76 -4.81 -13.86
C SER A 8 25.58 -5.51 -12.79
N TYR A 9 25.99 -4.79 -11.74
CA TYR A 9 26.77 -5.33 -10.63
C TYR A 9 25.98 -5.27 -9.31
N TYR A 10 25.93 -6.41 -8.63
CA TYR A 10 25.27 -6.57 -7.33
C TYR A 10 26.32 -6.69 -6.24
N TYR A 11 26.21 -5.85 -5.22
CA TYR A 11 27.06 -5.93 -4.04
C TYR A 11 26.18 -6.06 -2.79
N ALA A 12 26.31 -7.20 -2.11
CA ALA A 12 25.80 -7.34 -0.75
C ALA A 12 26.85 -6.80 0.22
N LEU A 13 26.48 -5.83 1.04
CA LEU A 13 27.37 -5.26 2.04
C LEU A 13 26.98 -5.80 3.42
N GLU A 14 27.92 -6.51 4.05
CA GLU A 14 27.74 -7.07 5.39
C GLU A 14 28.41 -6.19 6.46
N SER A 15 29.46 -5.44 6.11
CA SER A 15 30.20 -4.58 7.04
C SER A 15 30.77 -3.31 6.40
N SER A 16 31.07 -2.30 7.23
CA SER A 16 31.64 -1.03 6.75
C SER A 16 33.04 -1.16 6.16
N GLN A 17 33.71 -2.29 6.36
CA GLN A 17 35.04 -2.57 5.80
C GLN A 17 34.97 -2.91 4.31
N ASP A 18 33.80 -3.32 3.81
CA ASP A 18 33.57 -3.72 2.42
C ASP A 18 33.33 -2.52 1.50
N ILE A 19 33.06 -1.33 2.07
CA ILE A 19 32.72 -0.10 1.32
C ILE A 19 33.85 0.33 0.40
N ASP A 20 35.08 0.42 0.91
CA ASP A 20 36.21 0.94 0.12
C ASP A 20 36.54 0.02 -1.06
N ALA A 21 36.39 -1.30 -0.86
CA ALA A 21 36.58 -2.29 -1.92
C ALA A 21 35.50 -2.16 -3.00
N VAL A 22 34.23 -2.05 -2.62
CA VAL A 22 33.11 -1.89 -3.54
C VAL A 22 33.20 -0.56 -4.31
N VAL A 23 33.55 0.54 -3.66
CA VAL A 23 33.72 1.84 -4.33
C VAL A 23 34.90 1.82 -5.31
N ALA A 24 36.01 1.17 -4.96
CA ALA A 24 37.15 1.00 -5.86
C ALA A 24 36.78 0.16 -7.09
N GLU A 25 35.98 -0.89 -6.91
CA GLU A 25 35.49 -1.75 -7.98
C GLU A 25 34.57 -0.96 -8.94
N ILE A 26 33.60 -0.21 -8.39
CA ILE A 26 32.72 0.69 -9.14
C ILE A 26 33.52 1.75 -9.93
N THR A 27 34.58 2.28 -9.32
CA THR A 27 35.47 3.27 -9.96
C THR A 27 36.24 2.69 -11.14
N SER A 28 36.62 1.41 -11.08
CA SER A 28 37.29 0.75 -12.20
C SER A 28 36.34 0.37 -13.34
N LEU A 29 35.03 0.34 -13.08
CA LEU A 29 33.97 -0.04 -14.01
C LEU A 29 33.24 1.15 -14.66
N ALA A 30 33.41 2.39 -14.16
CA ALA A 30 32.55 3.52 -14.50
C ALA A 30 33.11 4.50 -15.55
N ASN A 31 32.23 4.90 -16.49
CA ASN A 31 32.34 6.07 -17.36
C ASN A 31 32.08 7.38 -16.56
N PRO A 32 32.28 8.60 -17.10
CA PRO A 32 32.31 9.85 -16.30
C PRO A 32 30.97 10.24 -15.62
N HIS A 33 29.87 9.52 -15.87
CA HIS A 33 28.55 9.77 -15.30
C HIS A 33 27.79 8.46 -14.98
N PRO A 34 28.14 7.73 -13.90
CA PRO A 34 27.43 6.51 -13.52
C PRO A 34 26.07 6.83 -12.85
N LEU A 35 25.08 5.96 -13.07
CA LEU A 35 23.78 6.00 -12.41
C LEU A 35 23.74 4.87 -11.36
N ILE A 36 23.60 5.20 -10.08
CA ILE A 36 23.75 4.21 -8.99
C ILE A 36 22.47 4.17 -8.15
N PHE A 37 21.87 2.98 -8.02
CA PHE A 37 20.70 2.76 -7.20
C PHE A 37 21.08 2.09 -5.89
N LEU A 38 20.73 2.74 -4.78
CA LEU A 38 21.02 2.29 -3.44
C LEU A 38 19.74 1.72 -2.81
N ALA A 39 19.62 0.39 -2.74
CA ALA A 39 18.45 -0.30 -2.22
C ALA A 39 18.74 -0.90 -0.84
N SER A 40 18.54 -0.11 0.22
CA SER A 40 18.76 -0.59 1.58
C SER A 40 17.46 -0.80 2.34
N TYR A 41 17.35 -1.94 3.02
CA TYR A 41 16.28 -2.23 3.97
C TYR A 41 16.30 -1.27 5.18
N ARG A 42 17.47 -0.74 5.57
CA ARG A 42 17.61 0.20 6.69
C ARG A 42 18.42 1.43 6.28
N GLN A 43 17.69 2.46 5.84
CA GLN A 43 18.24 3.76 5.40
C GLN A 43 19.06 4.49 6.50
N ASN A 44 18.83 4.20 7.79
CA ASN A 44 19.53 4.81 8.92
C ASN A 44 20.69 3.97 9.47
N THR A 45 21.24 3.04 8.70
CA THR A 45 22.44 2.30 9.14
C THR A 45 23.71 3.09 8.88
N VAL A 46 24.67 3.00 9.80
CA VAL A 46 26.03 3.54 9.64
C VAL A 46 26.65 3.08 8.31
N LEU A 47 26.35 1.84 7.92
CA LEU A 47 26.77 1.23 6.67
C LEU A 47 26.24 1.99 5.44
N PHE A 48 24.94 2.26 5.39
CA PHE A 48 24.31 3.00 4.31
C PHE A 48 24.85 4.43 4.18
N HIS A 49 25.00 5.13 5.32
CA HIS A 49 25.48 6.51 5.33
C HIS A 49 26.94 6.60 4.87
N ASN A 50 27.81 5.71 5.37
CA ASN A 50 29.22 5.68 4.97
C ASN A 50 29.39 5.37 3.48
N LEU A 51 28.57 4.45 2.95
CA LEU A 51 28.59 4.08 1.53
C LEU A 51 28.11 5.23 0.62
N LYS A 52 27.01 5.88 1.00
CA LYS A 52 26.51 7.08 0.31
C LYS A 52 27.59 8.17 0.26
N MET A 53 28.21 8.48 1.39
CA MET A 53 29.27 9.48 1.48
C MET A 53 30.49 9.12 0.61
N ALA A 54 30.90 7.85 0.60
CA ALA A 54 32.03 7.39 -0.20
C ALA A 54 31.75 7.52 -1.71
N LEU A 55 30.53 7.18 -2.15
CA LEU A 55 30.09 7.32 -3.55
C LEU A 55 29.95 8.78 -3.98
N GLU A 56 29.37 9.65 -3.15
CA GLU A 56 29.24 11.08 -3.44
C GLU A 56 30.61 11.77 -3.54
N LYS A 57 31.59 11.34 -2.74
CA LYS A 57 32.97 11.86 -2.78
C LYS A 57 33.68 11.47 -4.08
N GLN A 58 33.48 10.24 -4.55
CA GLN A 58 34.17 9.71 -5.72
C GLN A 58 33.47 10.10 -7.04
N PHE A 59 32.15 10.28 -7.01
CA PHE A 59 31.32 10.63 -8.17
C PHE A 59 30.44 11.86 -7.87
N PRO A 60 31.00 13.08 -7.93
CA PRO A 60 30.27 14.30 -7.54
C PRO A 60 29.08 14.66 -8.45
N ASN A 61 29.00 14.09 -9.66
CA ASN A 61 27.88 14.26 -10.60
C ASN A 61 26.95 13.04 -10.67
N MET A 62 27.02 12.13 -9.70
CA MET A 62 26.21 10.91 -9.63
C MET A 62 24.75 11.22 -9.28
N GLN A 63 23.83 10.56 -9.97
CA GLN A 63 22.43 10.48 -9.53
C GLN A 63 22.26 9.27 -8.62
N LEU A 64 21.98 9.55 -7.34
CA LEU A 64 21.77 8.53 -6.32
C LEU A 64 20.28 8.42 -5.96
N HIS A 65 19.73 7.24 -6.15
CA HIS A 65 18.33 6.95 -5.81
C HIS A 65 18.26 5.94 -4.68
N ILE A 66 17.46 6.25 -3.66
CA ILE A 66 17.32 5.43 -2.45
C ILE A 66 15.99 4.67 -2.52
N LEU A 67 16.04 3.34 -2.46
CA LEU A 67 14.86 2.48 -2.42
C LEU A 67 14.71 1.88 -1.01
N SER A 68 13.57 2.08 -0.35
CA SER A 68 13.23 1.38 0.88
C SER A 68 12.65 0.00 0.55
N SER A 69 13.38 -1.06 0.90
CA SER A 69 12.88 -2.43 0.85
C SER A 69 12.19 -2.80 2.18
N SER A 70 11.31 -3.81 2.18
CA SER A 70 10.51 -4.23 3.35
C SER A 70 10.89 -5.61 3.92
N LYS A 71 12.01 -6.23 3.48
CA LYS A 71 12.43 -7.58 3.92
C LYS A 71 13.77 -7.60 4.66
N GLU A 72 13.90 -8.52 5.62
CA GLU A 72 15.03 -8.81 6.53
C GLU A 72 16.41 -9.14 5.88
N ASN A 73 16.65 -8.76 4.62
CA ASN A 73 17.91 -8.99 3.93
C ASN A 73 18.98 -7.92 4.24
N PRO A 74 20.29 -8.23 4.10
CA PRO A 74 21.38 -7.26 4.24
C PRO A 74 21.26 -6.12 3.21
N THR A 75 21.95 -5.00 3.44
CA THR A 75 21.92 -3.84 2.52
C THR A 75 22.41 -4.26 1.13
N GLU A 76 21.55 -4.08 0.12
CA GLU A 76 21.85 -4.44 -1.26
C GLU A 76 22.18 -3.17 -2.07
N LEU A 77 23.35 -3.16 -2.72
CA LEU A 77 23.75 -2.07 -3.61
C LEU A 77 23.61 -2.55 -5.06
N ILE A 78 22.89 -1.78 -5.89
CA ILE A 78 22.72 -2.07 -7.31
C ILE A 78 23.35 -0.94 -8.12
N VAL A 79 24.51 -1.24 -8.71
CA VAL A 79 25.27 -0.25 -9.48
C VAL A 79 25.05 -0.48 -10.97
N PHE A 80 24.64 0.57 -11.68
CA PHE A 80 24.56 0.57 -13.13
C PHE A 80 25.75 1.35 -13.70
N SER A 81 26.54 0.68 -14.56
CA SER A 81 27.50 1.35 -15.43
C SER A 81 26.97 1.26 -16.84
N CYS A 82 26.80 2.41 -17.50
CA CYS A 82 26.34 2.44 -18.88
C CYS A 82 27.50 2.09 -19.83
N HIS A 83 27.81 0.80 -19.94
CA HIS A 83 28.37 0.15 -21.14
C HIS A 83 28.00 -1.35 -21.13
N ASN A 84 27.76 -1.91 -22.33
CA ASN A 84 27.39 -3.31 -22.64
C ASN A 84 28.14 -4.37 -21.79
N GLU A 85 27.68 -5.58 -21.42
CA GLU A 85 26.80 -6.57 -22.07
C GLU A 85 26.42 -7.73 -21.08
N SER A 86 25.12 -8.01 -20.88
CA SER A 86 24.40 -9.19 -20.30
C SER A 86 24.73 -9.78 -18.89
N VAL A 87 23.69 -10.16 -18.10
CA VAL A 87 23.44 -11.50 -17.46
C VAL A 87 22.06 -11.51 -16.73
N ALA A 88 21.42 -12.69 -16.70
CA ALA A 88 20.08 -13.01 -16.20
C ALA A 88 19.86 -12.81 -14.68
N VAL A 89 18.65 -12.34 -14.34
CA VAL A 89 18.13 -12.19 -12.97
C VAL A 89 17.43 -13.48 -12.52
N LYS A 90 17.70 -13.90 -11.28
CA LYS A 90 16.81 -14.78 -10.49
C LYS A 90 16.51 -14.09 -9.16
N GLY A 91 15.28 -13.57 -9.00
CA GLY A 91 14.81 -12.93 -7.76
C GLY A 91 13.36 -12.42 -7.90
N HIS A 92 12.58 -12.47 -6.82
CA HIS A 92 11.11 -12.52 -6.80
C HIS A 92 10.32 -11.23 -7.20
N SER A 93 9.50 -11.36 -8.26
CA SER A 93 8.11 -10.90 -8.47
C SER A 93 7.68 -9.42 -8.43
N GLU A 94 8.32 -8.49 -7.70
CA GLU A 94 7.87 -7.07 -7.69
C GLU A 94 8.91 -6.12 -8.29
N THR A 95 10.19 -6.44 -8.13
CA THR A 95 11.31 -5.75 -8.78
C THR A 95 11.37 -6.00 -10.30
N GLU A 96 10.75 -7.08 -10.81
CA GLU A 96 10.71 -7.42 -12.24
C GLU A 96 9.85 -6.45 -13.08
N VAL A 97 8.75 -5.94 -12.51
CA VAL A 97 7.87 -4.96 -13.19
C VAL A 97 8.53 -3.58 -13.20
N LEU A 98 9.09 -3.18 -12.05
CA LEU A 98 9.90 -1.96 -11.88
C LEU A 98 11.10 -1.92 -12.86
N PHE A 99 11.70 -3.09 -13.12
CA PHE A 99 12.82 -3.30 -14.04
C PHE A 99 12.44 -3.16 -15.53
N HIS A 100 11.26 -3.63 -15.94
CA HIS A 100 10.81 -3.55 -17.33
C HIS A 100 10.38 -2.14 -17.75
N GLU A 101 9.87 -1.32 -16.82
CA GLU A 101 9.43 0.05 -17.10
C GLU A 101 10.60 1.04 -17.18
N ALA A 102 11.58 0.95 -16.27
CA ALA A 102 12.78 1.78 -16.35
C ALA A 102 13.57 1.54 -17.65
N LYS A 103 13.57 0.29 -18.14
CA LYS A 103 14.20 -0.17 -19.40
C LYS A 103 13.62 0.49 -20.66
N HIS A 104 12.31 0.71 -20.72
CA HIS A 104 11.66 1.37 -21.87
C HIS A 104 11.91 2.90 -21.88
N ASN A 105 12.10 3.49 -20.71
CA ASN A 105 12.17 4.95 -20.52
C ASN A 105 13.55 5.57 -20.82
N LEU A 106 14.64 4.79 -20.79
CA LEU A 106 15.99 5.29 -21.14
C LEU A 106 16.21 5.42 -22.66
N GLN A 107 15.44 4.69 -23.48
CA GLN A 107 15.60 4.67 -24.95
C GLN A 107 14.95 5.86 -25.66
N ALA A 108 14.05 6.60 -25.00
CA ALA A 108 13.29 7.70 -25.59
C ALA A 108 13.84 9.07 -25.16
N SER A 109 15.08 9.38 -25.51
CA SER A 109 15.71 10.67 -25.16
C SER A 109 15.47 11.75 -26.22
N SER A 110 14.53 12.66 -25.95
CA SER A 110 14.57 14.06 -26.46
C SER A 110 13.78 15.09 -25.61
N ASP A 111 12.89 14.70 -24.68
CA ASP A 111 12.05 15.66 -23.93
C ASP A 111 12.20 15.50 -22.41
N HIS A 112 13.22 16.14 -21.83
CA HIS A 112 13.67 15.92 -20.44
C HIS A 112 12.69 16.39 -19.34
N GLU A 113 11.89 17.43 -19.57
CA GLU A 113 10.99 17.98 -18.53
C GLU A 113 9.59 17.35 -18.53
N GLU A 114 9.04 17.07 -19.71
CA GLU A 114 7.72 16.45 -19.86
C GLU A 114 7.74 15.00 -19.37
N THR A 115 8.79 14.26 -19.73
CA THR A 115 8.99 12.86 -19.31
C THR A 115 9.21 12.76 -17.80
N LYS A 116 9.97 13.69 -17.21
CA LYS A 116 10.18 13.74 -15.75
C LYS A 116 8.89 14.05 -15.00
N LYS A 117 8.08 14.98 -15.50
CA LYS A 117 6.75 15.28 -14.93
C LYS A 117 5.82 14.09 -15.05
N GLU A 118 5.80 13.40 -16.18
CA GLU A 118 5.00 12.21 -16.40
C GLU A 118 5.42 11.06 -15.47
N LEU A 119 6.72 10.88 -15.25
CA LEU A 119 7.25 9.89 -14.31
C LEU A 119 6.85 10.18 -12.86
N LEU A 120 6.99 11.44 -12.42
CA LEU A 120 6.54 11.86 -11.09
C LEU A 120 5.03 11.67 -10.93
N ARG A 121 4.25 11.98 -11.96
CA ARG A 121 2.80 11.73 -11.95
C ARG A 121 2.48 10.26 -11.76
N ARG A 122 3.14 9.35 -12.48
CA ARG A 122 2.89 7.90 -12.32
C ARG A 122 3.31 7.34 -10.98
N PHE A 123 4.34 7.92 -10.36
CA PHE A 123 4.86 7.42 -9.09
C PHE A 123 4.03 7.86 -7.88
N PHE A 124 3.53 9.10 -7.91
CA PHE A 124 2.80 9.69 -6.78
C PHE A 124 1.29 9.72 -6.97
N LEU A 125 0.79 9.49 -8.19
CA LEU A 125 -0.64 9.49 -8.48
C LEU A 125 -1.13 8.09 -8.85
N ASP A 126 -2.40 7.84 -8.55
CA ASP A 126 -3.13 6.70 -9.03
C ASP A 126 -3.47 6.88 -10.52
N SER A 127 -3.16 5.86 -11.33
CA SER A 127 -3.28 5.93 -12.79
C SER A 127 -4.70 6.15 -13.30
N LEU A 128 -5.72 5.71 -12.53
CA LEU A 128 -7.11 5.82 -12.90
C LEU A 128 -7.68 7.17 -12.43
N THR A 129 -7.67 7.42 -11.12
CA THR A 129 -8.33 8.58 -10.51
C THR A 129 -7.50 9.86 -10.55
N GLN A 130 -6.21 9.77 -10.89
CA GLN A 130 -5.25 10.88 -10.88
C GLN A 130 -5.08 11.55 -9.50
N LEU A 131 -5.54 10.90 -8.44
CA LEU A 131 -5.34 11.34 -7.06
C LEU A 131 -3.97 10.90 -6.55
N PRO A 132 -3.38 11.61 -5.58
CA PRO A 132 -2.27 11.10 -4.78
C PRO A 132 -2.51 9.65 -4.32
N ASN A 133 -1.52 8.78 -4.53
CA ASN A 133 -1.64 7.37 -4.22
C ASN A 133 -1.25 7.04 -2.76
N HIS A 134 -1.28 5.76 -2.40
CA HIS A 134 -0.92 5.31 -1.06
C HIS A 134 0.52 5.65 -0.64
N TYR A 135 1.45 5.76 -1.61
CA TYR A 135 2.82 6.15 -1.31
C TYR A 135 2.90 7.61 -0.89
N GLN A 136 2.27 8.51 -1.65
CA GLN A 136 2.20 9.93 -1.31
C GLN A 136 1.51 10.15 0.05
N LEU A 137 0.41 9.44 0.31
CA LEU A 137 -0.28 9.48 1.60
C LEU A 137 0.66 9.17 2.78
N ARG A 138 1.52 8.16 2.65
CA ARG A 138 2.47 7.79 3.71
C ARG A 138 3.51 8.89 3.92
N GLN A 139 4.03 9.45 2.84
CA GLN A 139 4.98 10.56 2.92
C GLN A 139 4.37 11.78 3.63
N ASP A 140 3.11 12.11 3.32
CA ASP A 140 2.44 13.26 3.89
C ASP A 140 2.11 13.03 5.38
N LEU A 141 1.69 11.81 5.75
CA LEU A 141 1.49 11.40 7.15
C LEU A 141 2.78 11.42 7.99
N ASP A 142 3.92 11.08 7.40
CA ASP A 142 5.22 11.13 8.07
C ASP A 142 5.74 12.57 8.24
N SER A 143 5.24 13.51 7.44
CA SER A 143 5.66 14.92 7.44
C SER A 143 4.81 15.84 8.31
N GLU A 144 3.57 15.47 8.59
CA GLU A 144 2.61 16.25 9.36
C GLU A 144 2.55 15.76 10.81
N GLU A 145 2.74 16.66 11.77
CA GLU A 145 2.65 16.29 13.21
C GLU A 145 1.19 16.19 13.68
N ASP A 146 0.30 17.04 13.13
CA ASP A 146 -1.09 17.14 13.54
C ASP A 146 -2.06 17.04 12.34
N TYR A 147 -2.76 15.92 12.28
CA TYR A 147 -3.69 15.63 11.20
C TYR A 147 -4.87 14.77 11.66
N VAL A 148 -5.93 14.81 10.86
CA VAL A 148 -7.02 13.84 10.87
C VAL A 148 -6.88 12.93 9.65
N TYR A 149 -6.82 11.61 9.90
CA TYR A 149 -6.77 10.58 8.86
C TYR A 149 -8.10 9.83 8.80
N ILE A 150 -8.81 9.96 7.68
CA ILE A 150 -10.09 9.30 7.43
C ILE A 150 -9.93 8.31 6.28
N VAL A 151 -10.39 7.09 6.46
CA VAL A 151 -10.53 6.11 5.38
C VAL A 151 -11.99 6.02 4.95
N ILE A 152 -12.20 5.91 3.65
CA ILE A 152 -13.50 5.76 3.01
C ILE A 152 -13.47 4.44 2.24
N HIS A 153 -14.47 3.60 2.45
CA HIS A 153 -14.64 2.34 1.74
C HIS A 153 -15.93 2.35 0.94
N ILE A 154 -15.84 1.94 -0.34
CA ILE A 154 -17.02 1.71 -1.18
C ILE A 154 -17.62 0.36 -0.79
N ASP A 155 -18.84 0.37 -0.26
CA ASP A 155 -19.54 -0.85 0.10
C ASP A 155 -19.97 -1.63 -1.14
N ASN A 156 -19.89 -2.96 -1.05
CA ASN A 156 -20.26 -3.88 -2.12
C ASN A 156 -19.54 -3.66 -3.47
N PHE A 157 -18.40 -2.95 -3.51
CA PHE A 157 -17.68 -2.67 -4.76
C PHE A 157 -17.32 -3.94 -5.56
N LYS A 158 -16.96 -5.02 -4.85
CA LYS A 158 -16.71 -6.31 -5.52
C LYS A 158 -17.97 -6.84 -6.22
N LEU A 159 -19.15 -6.74 -5.60
CA LEU A 159 -20.41 -7.16 -6.24
C LEU A 159 -20.74 -6.29 -7.45
N ILE A 160 -20.44 -4.99 -7.40
CA ILE A 160 -20.58 -4.08 -8.54
C ILE A 160 -19.68 -4.56 -9.69
N ASN A 161 -18.41 -4.87 -9.42
CA ASN A 161 -17.48 -5.39 -10.43
C ASN A 161 -17.90 -6.75 -10.98
N ASP A 162 -18.37 -7.65 -10.11
CA ASP A 162 -18.79 -9.00 -10.50
C ASP A 162 -20.06 -8.96 -11.37
N PHE A 163 -20.95 -7.99 -11.13
CA PHE A 163 -22.23 -7.87 -11.85
C PHE A 163 -22.13 -7.01 -13.13
N TYR A 164 -21.49 -5.84 -13.05
CA TYR A 164 -21.43 -4.87 -14.16
C TYR A 164 -20.09 -4.92 -14.93
N GLY A 165 -19.08 -5.58 -14.40
CA GLY A 165 -17.73 -5.66 -14.98
C GLY A 165 -16.79 -4.55 -14.49
N PHE A 166 -15.49 -4.79 -14.65
CA PHE A 166 -14.43 -3.89 -14.15
C PHE A 166 -14.47 -2.49 -14.74
N LEU A 167 -14.90 -2.31 -16.01
CA LEU A 167 -15.03 -1.00 -16.63
C LEU A 167 -16.02 -0.08 -15.89
N VAL A 168 -17.08 -0.67 -15.34
CA VAL A 168 -18.07 0.06 -14.55
C VAL A 168 -17.53 0.39 -13.17
N GLY A 169 -16.74 -0.52 -12.60
CA GLY A 169 -15.96 -0.26 -11.39
C GLY A 169 -15.01 0.93 -11.55
N ASP A 170 -14.27 0.96 -12.66
CA ASP A 170 -13.30 2.03 -12.96
C ASP A 170 -14.01 3.37 -13.14
N PHE A 171 -15.08 3.39 -13.94
CA PHE A 171 -15.96 4.56 -14.09
C PHE A 171 -16.46 5.06 -12.73
N LEU A 172 -16.88 4.13 -11.85
CA LEU A 172 -17.37 4.49 -10.53
C LEU A 172 -16.27 5.10 -9.66
N LEU A 173 -15.06 4.55 -9.69
CA LEU A 173 -13.91 5.08 -8.95
C LEU A 173 -13.55 6.50 -9.39
N GLU A 174 -13.52 6.78 -10.69
CA GLU A 174 -13.23 8.11 -11.23
C GLU A 174 -14.32 9.14 -10.83
N ASN A 175 -15.59 8.77 -10.97
CA ASN A 175 -16.69 9.68 -10.63
C ASN A 175 -16.76 9.93 -9.13
N LEU A 176 -16.58 8.88 -8.31
CA LEU A 176 -16.54 9.04 -6.86
C LEU A 176 -15.35 9.89 -6.41
N ALA A 177 -14.18 9.74 -7.02
CA ALA A 177 -13.02 10.59 -6.75
C ALA A 177 -13.35 12.08 -6.94
N ASN A 178 -14.02 12.43 -8.05
CA ASN A 178 -14.45 13.80 -8.32
C ASN A 178 -15.51 14.29 -7.33
N THR A 179 -16.51 13.46 -7.01
CA THR A 179 -17.54 13.75 -6.01
C THR A 179 -16.91 14.05 -4.65
N LEU A 180 -16.06 13.15 -4.15
CA LEU A 180 -15.38 13.32 -2.86
C LEU A 180 -14.49 14.55 -2.85
N LYS A 181 -13.73 14.81 -3.91
CA LYS A 181 -12.86 15.99 -4.01
C LYS A 181 -13.64 17.31 -3.88
N SER A 182 -14.87 17.35 -4.38
CA SER A 182 -15.75 18.53 -4.23
C SER A 182 -16.32 18.70 -2.82
N MET A 183 -16.38 17.62 -2.03
CA MET A 183 -16.97 17.60 -0.69
C MET A 183 -15.97 17.90 0.44
N ILE A 184 -14.69 17.52 0.27
CA ILE A 184 -13.72 17.48 1.39
C ILE A 184 -13.04 18.83 1.72
N GLY A 185 -13.42 19.93 1.07
CA GLY A 185 -12.93 21.26 1.39
C GLY A 185 -11.40 21.39 1.29
N SER A 186 -10.74 21.71 2.41
CA SER A 186 -9.28 21.93 2.49
C SER A 186 -8.46 20.65 2.71
N GLY A 187 -9.08 19.48 2.81
CA GLY A 187 -8.36 18.21 2.93
C GLY A 187 -7.75 17.74 1.60
N THR A 188 -6.77 16.85 1.68
CA THR A 188 -6.23 16.15 0.52
C THR A 188 -6.89 14.77 0.40
N LEU A 189 -7.43 14.47 -0.79
CA LEU A 189 -7.98 13.16 -1.12
C LEU A 189 -6.90 12.28 -1.74
N TYR A 190 -6.80 11.04 -1.27
CA TYR A 190 -5.87 10.04 -1.77
C TYR A 190 -6.64 8.82 -2.26
N LYS A 191 -6.12 8.19 -3.31
CA LYS A 191 -6.52 6.85 -3.69
C LYS A 191 -5.58 5.84 -3.02
N THR A 192 -6.14 4.91 -2.24
CA THR A 192 -5.35 3.91 -1.53
C THR A 192 -5.33 2.59 -2.30
N THR A 193 -6.22 1.66 -1.99
CA THR A 193 -6.25 0.33 -2.60
C THR A 193 -7.66 -0.03 -3.05
N GLY A 194 -7.82 -0.63 -4.23
CA GLY A 194 -9.08 -1.18 -4.71
C GLY A 194 -10.29 -0.25 -4.52
N ALA A 195 -11.13 -0.55 -3.54
CA ALA A 195 -12.38 0.15 -3.22
C ALA A 195 -12.22 1.30 -2.19
N GLU A 196 -10.99 1.67 -1.83
CA GLU A 196 -10.72 2.59 -0.72
C GLU A 196 -10.12 3.91 -1.18
N PHE A 197 -10.48 4.96 -0.43
CA PHE A 197 -9.92 6.29 -0.50
C PHE A 197 -9.52 6.73 0.89
N ALA A 198 -8.68 7.75 0.99
CA ALA A 198 -8.36 8.38 2.25
C ALA A 198 -8.43 9.90 2.14
N ILE A 199 -8.77 10.55 3.25
CA ILE A 199 -8.68 12.00 3.41
C ILE A 199 -7.64 12.27 4.50
N LEU A 200 -6.70 13.15 4.19
CA LEU A 200 -5.84 13.78 5.18
C LEU A 200 -6.29 15.24 5.33
N MET A 201 -6.72 15.62 6.53
CA MET A 201 -7.00 17.02 6.83
C MET A 201 -5.91 17.55 7.76
N PRO A 202 -5.37 18.76 7.48
CA PRO A 202 -4.50 19.45 8.42
C PRO A 202 -5.30 19.81 9.68
N GLU A 203 -4.62 19.84 10.81
CA GLU A 203 -5.16 20.10 12.15
C GLU A 203 -5.97 18.94 12.73
N ASN A 204 -5.50 18.43 13.87
CA ASN A 204 -6.23 17.43 14.63
C ASN A 204 -7.59 17.97 15.10
N LYS A 205 -8.61 17.13 15.08
CA LYS A 205 -9.97 17.47 15.54
C LYS A 205 -10.26 16.72 16.83
N ALA A 206 -10.89 17.39 17.78
CA ALA A 206 -11.44 16.72 18.94
C ALA A 206 -12.50 15.69 18.50
N PHE A 207 -12.69 14.63 19.30
CA PHE A 207 -13.62 13.53 18.97
C PHE A 207 -14.99 14.01 18.47
N TYR A 208 -15.64 14.92 19.20
CA TYR A 208 -16.99 15.40 18.85
C TYR A 208 -17.02 16.22 17.55
N GLU A 209 -15.95 16.94 17.24
CA GLU A 209 -15.83 17.68 15.98
C GLU A 209 -15.62 16.72 14.80
N LEU A 210 -14.77 15.71 15.00
CA LEU A 210 -14.55 14.64 14.03
C LEU A 210 -15.82 13.83 13.78
N GLU A 211 -16.56 13.48 14.84
CA GLU A 211 -17.85 12.79 14.73
C GLU A 211 -18.85 13.62 13.93
N THR A 212 -18.97 14.91 14.24
CA THR A 212 -19.86 15.83 13.51
C THR A 212 -19.48 15.93 12.04
N TYR A 213 -18.17 16.00 11.74
CA TYR A 213 -17.66 16.02 10.39
C TYR A 213 -17.99 14.73 9.62
N LEU A 214 -17.70 13.56 10.20
CA LEU A 214 -17.98 12.26 9.57
C LEU A 214 -19.48 12.06 9.32
N LYS A 215 -20.32 12.46 10.27
CA LYS A 215 -21.77 12.41 10.11
C LYS A 215 -22.26 13.31 8.97
N THR A 216 -21.70 14.51 8.86
CA THR A 216 -22.04 15.45 7.78
C THR A 216 -21.57 14.95 6.42
N LEU A 217 -20.35 14.41 6.36
CA LEU A 217 -19.78 13.82 5.15
C LEU A 217 -20.59 12.61 4.69
N HIS A 218 -20.91 11.69 5.60
CA HIS A 218 -21.76 10.53 5.30
C HIS A 218 -23.14 10.96 4.82
N GLN A 219 -23.77 11.94 5.47
CA GLN A 219 -25.08 12.45 5.04
C GLN A 219 -25.03 13.11 3.65
N SER A 220 -23.90 13.72 3.28
CA SER A 220 -23.68 14.30 1.94
C SER A 220 -23.42 13.23 0.87
N CYS A 221 -22.92 12.07 1.28
CA CYS A 221 -22.71 10.90 0.42
C CYS A 221 -23.92 9.94 0.43
N LYS A 222 -24.99 10.29 1.14
CA LYS A 222 -26.20 9.47 1.19
C LYS A 222 -26.90 9.56 -0.17
N ASP A 223 -27.36 8.42 -0.67
CA ASP A 223 -28.09 8.31 -1.94
C ASP A 223 -27.25 8.70 -3.17
N LEU A 224 -25.92 8.45 -3.13
CA LEU A 224 -25.08 8.59 -4.31
C LEU A 224 -25.50 7.59 -5.39
N VAL A 225 -25.89 8.12 -6.54
CA VAL A 225 -26.27 7.35 -7.73
C VAL A 225 -25.39 7.77 -8.89
N TYR A 226 -24.80 6.79 -9.56
CA TYR A 226 -24.03 6.99 -10.78
C TYR A 226 -24.74 6.32 -11.95
N HIS A 227 -25.01 7.11 -12.99
CA HIS A 227 -25.67 6.64 -14.20
C HIS A 227 -24.63 6.12 -15.19
N TYR A 228 -24.71 4.83 -15.53
CA TYR A 228 -23.86 4.21 -16.54
C TYR A 228 -24.72 3.51 -17.59
N HIS A 229 -24.76 4.08 -18.80
CA HIS A 229 -25.72 3.72 -19.85
C HIS A 229 -27.17 3.77 -19.33
N ASP A 230 -27.86 2.63 -19.31
CA ASP A 230 -29.26 2.51 -18.88
C ASP A 230 -29.41 2.02 -17.42
N ASN A 231 -28.30 1.94 -16.66
CA ASN A 231 -28.30 1.44 -15.29
C ASN A 231 -27.99 2.55 -14.27
N ASP A 232 -28.72 2.49 -13.15
CA ASP A 232 -28.47 3.31 -11.97
C ASP A 232 -27.68 2.50 -10.93
N ILE A 233 -26.48 2.98 -10.61
CA ILE A 233 -25.58 2.32 -9.67
C ILE A 233 -25.60 3.08 -8.36
N PHE A 234 -26.22 2.47 -7.35
CA PHE A 234 -26.28 2.98 -5.99
C PHE A 234 -24.98 2.66 -5.26
N VAL A 235 -24.42 3.66 -4.58
CA VAL A 235 -23.17 3.53 -3.85
C VAL A 235 -23.34 4.00 -2.42
N ASP A 236 -23.05 3.09 -1.50
CA ASP A 236 -22.92 3.38 -0.08
C ASP A 236 -21.45 3.44 0.30
N LEU A 237 -21.14 4.32 1.24
CA LEU A 237 -19.78 4.53 1.75
C LEU A 237 -19.76 4.33 3.26
N THR A 238 -18.78 3.54 3.70
CA THR A 238 -18.44 3.40 5.12
C THR A 238 -17.16 4.18 5.42
N PHE A 239 -17.17 4.95 6.51
CA PHE A 239 -16.05 5.80 6.92
C PHE A 239 -15.37 5.30 8.20
N ALA A 240 -14.07 5.56 8.34
CA ALA A 240 -13.35 5.28 9.57
C ALA A 240 -12.31 6.35 9.87
N SER A 241 -12.11 6.65 11.14
CA SER A 241 -11.05 7.56 11.59
C SER A 241 -10.53 7.13 12.96
N SER A 242 -9.56 7.87 13.50
CA SER A 242 -8.99 7.65 14.83
C SER A 242 -8.87 8.97 15.58
N SER A 243 -9.29 8.97 16.84
CA SER A 243 -9.16 10.08 17.80
C SER A 243 -8.13 9.74 18.90
N SER A 244 -7.16 8.89 18.60
CA SER A 244 -6.09 8.49 19.53
C SER A 244 -5.11 9.63 19.80
N ASP A 245 -4.61 9.69 21.05
CA ASP A 245 -3.57 10.63 21.47
C ASP A 245 -2.19 10.29 20.87
N SER A 246 -1.96 9.01 20.54
CA SER A 246 -0.74 8.54 19.88
C SER A 246 -1.00 8.30 18.39
N LYS A 247 -0.15 8.87 17.53
CA LYS A 247 -0.19 8.64 16.09
C LYS A 247 0.55 7.35 15.67
N ASP A 248 1.13 6.61 16.62
CA ASP A 248 1.71 5.30 16.35
C ASP A 248 0.64 4.33 15.83
N ASP A 249 1.01 3.54 14.83
CA ASP A 249 0.12 2.56 14.20
C ASP A 249 -1.20 3.13 13.68
N ILE A 250 -1.24 4.40 13.25
CA ILE A 250 -2.47 5.07 12.79
C ILE A 250 -3.20 4.27 11.70
N PHE A 251 -2.47 3.69 10.75
CA PHE A 251 -3.04 2.81 9.72
C PHE A 251 -3.77 1.62 10.32
N SER A 252 -3.18 0.95 11.31
CA SER A 252 -3.78 -0.20 11.99
C SER A 252 -5.01 0.23 12.80
N LYS A 253 -4.94 1.36 13.51
CA LYS A 253 -6.07 1.90 14.29
C LYS A 253 -7.28 2.21 13.43
N VAL A 254 -7.08 2.93 12.32
CA VAL A 254 -8.17 3.25 11.39
C VAL A 254 -8.66 2.01 10.64
N SER A 255 -7.79 1.06 10.31
CA SER A 255 -8.21 -0.23 9.74
C SER A 255 -9.12 -1.02 10.69
N MET A 256 -8.83 -1.02 12.00
CA MET A 256 -9.68 -1.67 13.00
C MET A 256 -11.05 -0.98 13.10
N ALA A 257 -11.08 0.35 13.11
CA ALA A 257 -12.33 1.11 13.09
C ALA A 257 -13.16 0.80 11.83
N LEU A 258 -12.52 0.74 10.66
CA LEU A 258 -13.21 0.42 9.41
C LEU A 258 -13.80 -0.98 9.43
N GLN A 259 -13.03 -1.97 9.89
CA GLN A 259 -13.52 -3.34 10.01
C GLN A 259 -14.72 -3.43 10.97
N TYR A 260 -14.66 -2.72 12.09
CA TYR A 260 -15.76 -2.68 13.05
C TYR A 260 -17.01 -2.02 12.44
N ALA A 261 -16.86 -0.86 11.79
CA ALA A 261 -17.96 -0.17 11.12
C ALA A 261 -18.65 -1.10 10.10
N LYS A 262 -17.88 -1.80 9.26
CA LYS A 262 -18.40 -2.75 8.27
C LYS A 262 -19.10 -3.95 8.92
N THR A 263 -18.54 -4.49 10.00
CA THR A 263 -19.10 -5.66 10.70
C THR A 263 -20.43 -5.31 11.37
N MET A 264 -20.50 -4.13 11.99
CA MET A 264 -21.70 -3.65 12.67
C MET A 264 -22.69 -2.95 11.72
N ARG A 265 -22.33 -2.79 10.44
CA ARG A 265 -23.09 -2.02 9.43
C ARG A 265 -23.40 -0.60 9.87
N LEU A 266 -22.38 0.04 10.45
CA LEU A 266 -22.43 1.44 10.87
C LEU A 266 -21.92 2.34 9.74
N PRO A 267 -22.48 3.54 9.58
CA PRO A 267 -22.06 4.48 8.54
C PRO A 267 -20.61 4.95 8.72
N TYR A 268 -20.18 5.08 9.96
CA TYR A 268 -18.81 5.41 10.31
C TYR A 268 -18.42 4.86 11.68
N TRP A 269 -17.13 4.79 11.96
CA TRP A 269 -16.61 4.56 13.30
C TRP A 269 -15.32 5.35 13.56
N ILE A 270 -15.11 5.76 14.81
CA ILE A 270 -13.89 6.44 15.25
C ILE A 270 -13.20 5.52 16.26
N TYR A 271 -11.94 5.19 16.00
CA TYR A 271 -11.11 4.48 16.97
C TYR A 271 -10.75 5.41 18.14
N GLU A 272 -10.93 4.93 19.36
CA GLU A 272 -10.41 5.54 20.59
C GLU A 272 -9.52 4.53 21.34
N ASP A 273 -8.47 4.99 22.01
CA ASP A 273 -7.56 4.09 22.75
C ASP A 273 -8.25 3.40 23.94
N SER A 274 -9.35 3.98 24.43
CA SER A 274 -10.21 3.39 25.47
C SER A 274 -10.97 2.16 24.98
N MET A 275 -11.12 2.00 23.66
CA MET A 275 -11.78 0.85 23.06
C MET A 275 -10.79 -0.31 23.03
N ALA A 276 -11.13 -1.42 23.68
CA ALA A 276 -10.34 -2.65 23.74
C ALA A 276 -10.23 -3.40 22.39
N PHE A 277 -10.16 -2.68 21.27
CA PHE A 277 -9.97 -3.22 19.92
C PHE A 277 -8.66 -3.98 19.78
N LYS A 278 -7.59 -3.50 20.41
CA LYS A 278 -6.30 -4.22 20.44
C LYS A 278 -6.48 -5.63 21.00
N ASP A 279 -7.20 -5.79 22.10
CA ASP A 279 -7.42 -7.11 22.70
C ASP A 279 -8.22 -8.05 21.79
N ALA A 280 -9.27 -7.53 21.15
CA ALA A 280 -10.09 -8.32 20.22
C ALA A 280 -9.34 -8.68 18.92
N TYR A 281 -8.58 -7.74 18.36
CA TYR A 281 -7.80 -7.95 17.14
C TYR A 281 -6.58 -8.85 17.40
N GLU A 282 -5.84 -8.62 18.49
CA GLU A 282 -4.76 -9.52 18.94
C GLU A 282 -5.31 -10.91 19.26
N SER A 283 -6.48 -11.01 19.89
CA SER A 283 -7.14 -12.29 20.13
C SER A 283 -7.49 -12.98 18.81
N ASN A 284 -8.06 -12.27 17.84
CA ASN A 284 -8.36 -12.82 16.50
C ASN A 284 -7.10 -13.26 15.75
N LEU A 285 -6.01 -12.50 15.86
CA LEU A 285 -4.72 -12.87 15.26
C LEU A 285 -4.12 -14.09 15.95
N ARG A 286 -4.14 -14.14 17.29
CA ARG A 286 -3.70 -15.30 18.08
C ARG A 286 -4.56 -16.54 17.79
N ILE A 287 -5.87 -16.39 17.64
CA ILE A 287 -6.78 -17.46 17.25
C ILE A 287 -6.44 -17.94 15.84
N SER A 288 -6.18 -17.04 14.89
CA SER A 288 -5.80 -17.41 13.52
C SER A 288 -4.49 -18.22 13.49
N ILE A 289 -3.50 -17.83 14.30
CA ILE A 289 -2.25 -18.59 14.48
C ILE A 289 -2.55 -19.96 15.10
N LYS A 290 -3.32 -20.02 16.20
CA LYS A 290 -3.71 -21.28 16.85
C LYS A 290 -4.46 -22.22 15.92
N ILE A 291 -5.39 -21.72 15.10
CA ILE A 291 -6.13 -22.52 14.11
C ILE A 291 -5.15 -23.08 13.07
N ARG A 292 -4.22 -22.26 12.56
CA ARG A 292 -3.22 -22.71 11.58
C ARG A 292 -2.31 -23.80 12.17
N GLU A 293 -1.90 -23.64 13.42
CA GLU A 293 -1.13 -24.66 14.15
C GLU A 293 -1.95 -25.94 14.39
N ALA A 294 -3.21 -25.82 14.80
CA ALA A 294 -4.11 -26.95 15.00
C ALA A 294 -4.36 -27.72 13.70
N ILE A 295 -4.54 -27.04 12.56
CA ILE A 295 -4.65 -27.71 11.26
C ILE A 295 -3.35 -28.44 10.92
N LYS A 296 -2.20 -27.76 11.06
CA LYS A 296 -0.89 -28.35 10.71
C LYS A 296 -0.56 -29.57 11.57
N ASN A 297 -0.93 -29.54 12.85
CA ASN A 297 -0.64 -30.60 13.81
C ASN A 297 -1.81 -31.58 14.02
N SER A 298 -2.83 -31.56 13.15
CA SER A 298 -4.04 -32.40 13.27
C SER A 298 -4.73 -32.32 14.66
N GLY A 299 -4.70 -31.15 15.28
CA GLY A 299 -5.27 -30.85 16.60
C GLY A 299 -6.76 -30.50 16.61
N ILE A 300 -7.45 -30.57 15.47
CA ILE A 300 -8.91 -30.36 15.38
C ILE A 300 -9.60 -31.72 15.52
N VAL A 301 -10.44 -31.88 16.54
CA VAL A 301 -11.19 -33.12 16.81
C VAL A 301 -12.66 -32.89 16.49
N PRO A 302 -13.21 -33.53 15.43
CA PRO A 302 -14.61 -33.38 15.11
C PRO A 302 -15.49 -34.21 16.06
N PHE A 303 -16.53 -33.58 16.59
CA PHE A 303 -17.64 -34.22 17.29
C PHE A 303 -18.85 -34.31 16.37
N PHE A 304 -19.73 -35.28 16.62
CA PHE A 304 -20.91 -35.51 15.80
C PHE A 304 -22.17 -35.52 16.65
N GLN A 305 -23.10 -34.60 16.37
CA GLN A 305 -24.39 -34.54 17.04
C GLN A 305 -25.47 -35.20 16.15
N PRO A 306 -26.17 -36.25 16.61
CA PRO A 306 -27.21 -36.91 15.83
C PRO A 306 -28.46 -36.04 15.71
N ILE A 307 -29.02 -35.97 14.50
CA ILE A 307 -30.30 -35.32 14.20
C ILE A 307 -31.35 -36.42 13.97
N ILE A 308 -32.39 -36.41 14.81
CA ILE A 308 -33.43 -37.45 14.85
C ILE A 308 -34.69 -36.98 14.10
N SER A 309 -35.28 -37.85 13.29
CA SER A 309 -36.57 -37.61 12.66
C SER A 309 -37.70 -37.73 13.68
N ASN A 310 -38.46 -36.64 13.90
CA ASN A 310 -39.63 -36.68 14.79
C ASN A 310 -40.74 -37.63 14.33
N LYS A 311 -40.75 -38.04 13.06
CA LYS A 311 -41.76 -38.96 12.51
C LYS A 311 -41.41 -40.43 12.71
N THR A 312 -40.12 -40.77 12.64
CA THR A 312 -39.65 -42.16 12.65
C THR A 312 -38.84 -42.51 13.91
N GLY A 313 -38.37 -41.53 14.67
CA GLY A 313 -37.52 -41.74 15.86
C GLY A 313 -36.08 -42.16 15.53
N GLU A 314 -35.75 -42.29 14.24
CA GLU A 314 -34.43 -42.74 13.79
C GLU A 314 -33.48 -41.57 13.54
N ILE A 315 -32.18 -41.84 13.69
CA ILE A 315 -31.11 -40.89 13.35
C ILE A 315 -31.04 -40.78 11.82
N VAL A 316 -31.19 -39.56 11.31
CA VAL A 316 -31.22 -39.30 9.87
C VAL A 316 -29.89 -38.72 9.38
N LYS A 317 -29.22 -37.92 10.21
CA LYS A 317 -27.98 -37.20 9.89
C LYS A 317 -27.16 -36.96 11.15
N PHE A 318 -25.90 -36.58 10.95
CA PHE A 318 -25.04 -36.03 11.99
C PHE A 318 -24.59 -34.64 11.60
N GLU A 319 -24.66 -33.69 12.53
CA GLU A 319 -24.01 -32.40 12.41
C GLU A 319 -22.58 -32.52 12.94
N CYS A 320 -21.61 -32.08 12.15
CA CYS A 320 -20.20 -32.05 12.56
C CYS A 320 -19.93 -30.75 13.32
N LEU A 321 -19.42 -30.87 14.54
CA LEU A 321 -19.04 -29.77 15.42
C LEU A 321 -17.52 -29.83 15.60
N ALA A 322 -16.82 -28.72 15.33
CA ALA A 322 -15.37 -28.62 15.43
C ALA A 322 -14.95 -27.34 16.11
#